data_AF-A0AAE1EZW7-F1
#
_entry.id   AF-A0AAE1EZW7-F1
#
_cell.length_a   1.000
_cell.length_b   1.000
_cell.length_c   1.000
_cell.angle_alpha   90.00
_cell.angle_beta   90.00
_cell.angle_gamma   90.00
#
_symmetry.space_group_name_H-M   'P 1'
#
loop_
_entity.id
_entity.type
_entity.pdbx_description
1 polymer ?
#
loop_
_entity_poly.entity_id
_entity_poly.type
_entity_poly.pdbx_seq_one_letter_code
_entity_poly.pdbx_strand_id
1 'polypeptide(L)'
;MGATTDVVIDQRIRDIQREYLEFLEDDEDTGIYTQLVRDMVANGECCLNVNINDLRKKSPQRITGLLNAAHEELPAFHRALKEYVSSVDTNYAKTQEELFVGFERSFGSKHVSPRTLNARHLGNLVCVEGIVTKCSLVRPKVVRSVHYSIYPTKDDDGNLLETEYGLCAYKDHQTVSIQEMPEKSPAGQLPRSVDIVLDNDLVDKCKPGDRVQVVGIYRCLPNKQGAFTSGTFRTILLANNVILMNKEVSPQISTDDVHKCKKFSKQKNVDVFKMLAKSLAPSIHGHEYIKKALLCMLLGGVEKVLPNGTRLRGDINILLNGDPSVAKSQLLLYVLHSAPRAITTTGRRSSGVGLTAAVATDQETRDRRVIASLPTMECPETIYQQPTTTLTLQPLCQH
;
A
#
# COMPACT_ATOMS: atom_id res chain seq x y z
N MET A 1 -27.98 -12.95 35.07
CA MET A 1 -27.90 -11.55 34.56
C MET A 1 -27.16 -11.43 33.21
N GLY A 2 -26.42 -12.43 32.71
CA GLY A 2 -25.76 -12.37 31.39
C GLY A 2 -26.67 -12.64 30.18
N ALA A 3 -27.68 -13.51 30.30
CA ALA A 3 -28.52 -13.87 29.16
C ALA A 3 -29.38 -12.72 28.60
N THR A 4 -29.77 -11.75 29.44
CA THR A 4 -30.54 -10.57 28.99
C THR A 4 -29.68 -9.52 28.30
N THR A 5 -28.39 -9.42 28.64
CA THR A 5 -27.48 -8.48 27.97
C THR A 5 -27.06 -8.98 26.59
N ASP A 6 -26.86 -10.29 26.44
CA ASP A 6 -26.45 -10.90 25.16
C ASP A 6 -27.55 -10.78 24.09
N VAL A 7 -28.82 -10.96 24.48
CA VAL A 7 -29.98 -10.80 23.57
C VAL A 7 -30.12 -9.35 23.07
N VAL A 8 -29.85 -8.36 23.93
CA VAL A 8 -29.94 -6.95 23.57
C VAL A 8 -28.78 -6.54 22.64
N ILE A 9 -27.58 -7.07 22.88
CA ILE A 9 -26.42 -6.84 22.01
C ILE A 9 -26.67 -7.44 20.62
N ASP A 10 -27.22 -8.66 20.55
CA ASP A 10 -27.57 -9.31 19.28
C ASP A 10 -28.70 -8.61 18.52
N GLN A 11 -29.63 -7.95 19.21
CA GLN A 11 -30.65 -7.11 18.56
C GLN A 11 -30.01 -5.86 17.94
N ARG A 12 -29.15 -5.18 18.70
CA ARG A 12 -28.46 -3.98 18.21
C ARG A 12 -27.56 -4.25 17.01
N ILE A 13 -26.83 -5.38 17.00
CA ILE A 13 -25.98 -5.77 15.86
C ILE A 13 -26.83 -6.06 14.61
N ARG A 14 -28.02 -6.65 14.78
CA ARG A 14 -28.95 -6.88 13.67
C ARG A 14 -29.52 -5.58 13.11
N ASP A 15 -29.85 -4.62 13.96
CA ASP A 15 -30.30 -3.30 13.51
C ASP A 15 -29.21 -2.58 12.71
N ILE A 16 -27.95 -2.65 13.18
CA ILE A 16 -26.79 -2.13 12.46
C ILE A 16 -26.65 -2.80 11.08
N GLN A 17 -26.74 -4.13 11.03
CA GLN A 17 -26.63 -4.90 9.79
C GLN A 17 -27.71 -4.49 8.78
N ARG A 18 -28.97 -4.34 9.22
CA ARG A 18 -30.07 -3.91 8.35
C ARG A 18 -29.82 -2.53 7.74
N GLU A 19 -29.36 -1.57 8.53
CA GLU A 19 -29.07 -0.22 8.00
C GLU A 19 -27.91 -0.21 7.00
N TYR A 20 -26.90 -1.08 7.17
CA TYR A 20 -25.84 -1.22 6.15
C TYR A 20 -26.32 -1.95 4.90
N LEU A 21 -27.27 -2.88 5.03
CA LEU A 21 -27.90 -3.53 3.89
C LEU A 21 -28.72 -2.51 3.07
N GLU A 22 -29.55 -1.71 3.74
CA GLU A 22 -30.29 -0.59 3.13
C GLU A 22 -29.34 0.38 2.41
N PHE A 23 -28.16 0.67 2.99
CA PHE A 23 -27.14 1.50 2.34
C PHE A 23 -26.64 0.93 1.00
N LEU A 24 -26.46 -0.40 0.91
CA LEU A 24 -25.95 -1.09 -0.28
C LEU A 24 -27.02 -1.29 -1.35
N GLU A 25 -28.28 -1.47 -0.96
CA GLU A 25 -29.43 -1.68 -1.86
C GLU A 25 -29.96 -0.38 -2.48
N ASP A 26 -29.64 0.76 -1.88
CA ASP A 26 -30.22 2.04 -2.27
C ASP A 26 -29.73 2.52 -3.67
N ASP A 27 -30.60 2.30 -4.66
CA ASP A 27 -30.45 2.65 -6.07
C ASP A 27 -30.64 4.15 -6.36
N GLU A 28 -31.09 4.97 -5.39
CA GLU A 28 -31.32 6.41 -5.61
C GLU A 28 -30.01 7.19 -5.86
N ASP A 29 -28.89 6.66 -5.38
CA ASP A 29 -27.53 7.22 -5.52
C ASP A 29 -26.74 6.60 -6.70
N THR A 30 -27.33 6.61 -7.90
CA THR A 30 -26.67 6.27 -9.19
C THR A 30 -26.19 4.82 -9.37
N GLY A 31 -26.56 3.89 -8.49
CA GLY A 31 -26.24 2.45 -8.62
C GLY A 31 -24.74 2.13 -8.61
N ILE A 32 -23.91 3.01 -8.05
CA ILE A 32 -22.44 2.87 -8.05
C ILE A 32 -22.02 1.60 -7.30
N TYR A 33 -22.58 1.35 -6.11
CA TYR A 33 -22.23 0.19 -5.30
C TYR A 33 -22.69 -1.13 -5.93
N THR A 34 -23.83 -1.13 -6.62
CA THR A 34 -24.30 -2.28 -7.40
C THR A 34 -23.33 -2.63 -8.53
N GLN A 35 -22.77 -1.64 -9.22
CA GLN A 35 -21.73 -1.86 -10.24
C GLN A 35 -20.42 -2.35 -9.61
N LEU A 36 -19.96 -1.71 -8.53
CA LEU A 36 -18.73 -2.11 -7.82
C LEU A 36 -18.81 -3.55 -7.29
N VAL A 37 -19.97 -3.98 -6.79
CA VAL A 37 -20.15 -5.37 -6.34
C VAL A 37 -20.10 -6.34 -7.52
N ARG A 38 -20.69 -5.99 -8.67
CA ARG A 38 -20.57 -6.82 -9.89
C ARG A 38 -19.13 -6.91 -10.37
N ASP A 39 -18.40 -5.79 -10.36
CA ASP A 39 -16.98 -5.75 -10.74
C ASP A 39 -16.13 -6.56 -9.76
N MET A 40 -16.41 -6.49 -8.46
CA MET A 40 -15.77 -7.28 -7.42
C MET A 40 -15.97 -8.79 -7.66
N VAL A 41 -17.20 -9.21 -7.96
CA VAL A 41 -17.52 -10.62 -8.27
C VAL A 41 -16.84 -11.06 -9.58
N ALA A 42 -16.80 -10.19 -10.60
CA ALA A 42 -16.14 -10.48 -11.88
C ALA A 42 -14.62 -10.64 -11.75
N ASN A 43 -13.98 -9.83 -10.89
CA ASN A 43 -12.55 -9.88 -10.62
C ASN A 43 -12.16 -10.96 -9.59
N GLY A 44 -13.14 -11.53 -8.87
CA GLY A 44 -12.89 -12.48 -7.78
C GLY A 44 -12.27 -11.84 -6.53
N GLU A 45 -12.51 -10.55 -6.31
CA GLU A 45 -12.02 -9.82 -5.14
C GLU A 45 -12.91 -10.10 -3.92
N CYS A 46 -12.30 -10.16 -2.73
CA CYS A 46 -13.00 -10.41 -1.47
C CYS A 46 -13.25 -9.12 -0.67
N CYS A 47 -12.73 -7.98 -1.14
CA CYS A 47 -12.82 -6.69 -0.46
C CYS A 47 -13.57 -5.65 -1.30
N LEU A 48 -14.69 -5.13 -0.78
CA LEU A 48 -15.40 -4.00 -1.39
C LEU A 48 -14.89 -2.69 -0.82
N ASN A 49 -14.41 -1.78 -1.67
CA ASN A 49 -13.97 -0.46 -1.22
C ASN A 49 -15.14 0.53 -1.17
N VAL A 50 -15.51 0.95 0.04
CA VAL A 50 -16.62 1.86 0.32
C VAL A 50 -16.10 3.27 0.63
N ASN A 51 -16.75 4.27 0.05
CA ASN A 51 -16.43 5.66 0.32
C ASN A 51 -17.18 6.16 1.56
N ILE A 52 -16.42 6.57 2.58
CA ILE A 52 -16.99 7.06 3.86
C ILE A 52 -17.85 8.30 3.68
N ASN A 53 -17.60 9.13 2.66
CA ASN A 53 -18.39 10.34 2.45
C ASN A 53 -19.83 10.05 2.04
N ASP A 54 -20.08 8.93 1.37
CA ASP A 54 -21.43 8.57 0.89
C ASP A 54 -22.25 8.03 2.07
N LEU A 55 -21.62 7.18 2.89
CA LEU A 55 -22.18 6.77 4.17
C LEU A 55 -22.45 7.98 5.08
N ARG A 56 -21.67 9.08 4.97
CA ARG A 56 -21.84 10.29 5.81
C ARG A 56 -23.09 11.07 5.45
N LYS A 57 -23.45 11.05 4.17
CA LYS A 57 -24.66 11.70 3.67
C LYS A 57 -25.90 10.93 4.10
N LYS A 58 -25.86 9.59 3.99
CA LYS A 58 -27.01 8.73 4.32
C LYS A 58 -27.21 8.55 5.82
N SER A 59 -26.17 8.13 6.55
CA SER A 59 -26.28 7.76 7.97
C SER A 59 -25.12 8.32 8.81
N PRO A 60 -25.21 9.60 9.27
CA PRO A 60 -24.14 10.23 10.04
C PRO A 60 -23.91 9.58 11.41
N GLN A 61 -24.94 8.98 12.00
CA GLN A 61 -24.85 8.26 13.27
C GLN A 61 -23.96 7.02 13.12
N ARG A 62 -24.13 6.25 12.03
CA ARG A 62 -23.37 5.02 11.78
C ARG A 62 -21.90 5.28 11.56
N ILE A 63 -21.52 6.36 10.87
CA ILE A 63 -20.10 6.72 10.75
C ILE A 63 -19.47 7.09 12.08
N THR A 64 -20.21 7.78 12.94
CA THR A 64 -19.69 8.11 14.27
C THR A 64 -19.45 6.84 15.08
N GLY A 65 -20.34 5.84 14.92
CA GLY A 65 -20.15 4.47 15.41
C GLY A 65 -18.91 3.82 14.79
N LEU A 66 -18.83 3.72 13.47
CA LEU A 66 -17.75 3.08 12.72
C LEU A 66 -16.35 3.66 13.05
N LEU A 67 -16.25 4.98 13.21
CA LEU A 67 -14.97 5.65 13.52
C LEU A 67 -14.52 5.48 14.97
N ASN A 68 -15.44 5.21 15.91
CA ASN A 68 -15.13 5.11 17.34
C ASN A 68 -15.25 3.69 17.92
N ALA A 69 -16.06 2.83 17.31
CA ALA A 69 -16.38 1.48 17.73
C ALA A 69 -16.34 0.53 16.52
N ALA A 70 -15.22 0.57 15.79
CA ALA A 70 -15.04 -0.19 14.56
C ALA A 70 -15.19 -1.72 14.76
N HIS A 71 -14.89 -2.21 15.96
CA HIS A 71 -14.94 -3.65 16.29
C HIS A 71 -16.35 -4.24 16.30
N GLU A 72 -17.40 -3.45 16.55
CA GLU A 72 -18.80 -3.90 16.47
C GLU A 72 -19.39 -3.66 15.07
N GLU A 73 -19.08 -2.51 14.48
CA GLU A 73 -19.68 -2.04 13.22
C GLU A 73 -19.12 -2.79 12.00
N LEU A 74 -17.82 -3.11 11.97
CA LEU A 74 -17.20 -3.80 10.82
C LEU A 74 -17.72 -5.23 10.60
N PRO A 75 -17.80 -6.10 11.62
CA PRO A 75 -18.38 -7.43 11.43
C PRO A 75 -19.84 -7.40 10.98
N ALA A 76 -20.62 -6.43 11.47
CA ALA A 76 -22.00 -6.24 11.03
C ALA A 76 -22.06 -5.84 9.54
N PHE A 77 -21.17 -4.95 9.11
CA PHE A 77 -21.08 -4.55 7.70
C PHE A 77 -20.60 -5.71 6.80
N HIS A 78 -19.62 -6.51 7.23
CA HIS A 78 -19.19 -7.70 6.47
C HIS A 78 -20.33 -8.69 6.27
N ARG A 79 -21.19 -8.87 7.29
CA ARG A 79 -22.39 -9.72 7.19
C ARG A 79 -23.42 -9.14 6.22
N ALA A 80 -23.69 -7.83 6.30
CA ALA A 80 -24.60 -7.14 5.37
C ALA A 80 -24.11 -7.26 3.92
N LEU A 81 -22.81 -7.08 3.67
CA LEU A 81 -22.22 -7.28 2.34
C LEU A 81 -22.40 -8.71 1.85
N LYS A 82 -22.16 -9.71 2.71
CA LYS A 82 -22.35 -11.12 2.35
C LYS A 82 -23.80 -11.45 2.00
N GLU A 83 -24.75 -10.89 2.73
CA GLU A 83 -26.19 -11.01 2.45
C GLU A 83 -26.56 -10.38 1.11
N TYR A 84 -26.06 -9.17 0.82
CA TYR A 84 -26.25 -8.49 -0.45
C TYR A 84 -25.61 -9.25 -1.63
N VAL A 85 -24.37 -9.71 -1.50
CA VAL A 85 -23.71 -10.50 -2.54
C VAL A 85 -24.44 -11.82 -2.77
N SER A 86 -25.01 -12.43 -1.72
CA SER A 86 -25.85 -13.62 -1.87
C SER A 86 -27.15 -13.36 -2.64
N SER A 87 -27.67 -12.14 -2.66
CA SER A 87 -28.85 -11.80 -3.47
C SER A 87 -28.50 -11.62 -4.96
N VAL A 88 -27.27 -11.18 -5.26
CA VAL A 88 -26.76 -11.01 -6.63
C VAL A 88 -26.22 -12.32 -7.22
N ASP A 89 -25.32 -13.01 -6.50
CA ASP A 89 -24.72 -14.28 -6.90
C ASP A 89 -24.53 -15.24 -5.71
N THR A 90 -25.41 -16.25 -5.66
CA THR A 90 -25.39 -17.30 -4.63
C THR A 90 -24.19 -18.24 -4.69
N ASN A 91 -23.55 -18.40 -5.86
CA ASN A 91 -22.41 -19.32 -6.02
C ASN A 91 -21.14 -18.69 -5.46
N TYR A 92 -20.92 -17.40 -5.75
CA TYR A 92 -19.78 -16.66 -5.23
C TYR A 92 -19.81 -16.58 -3.70
N ALA A 93 -20.98 -16.30 -3.11
CA ALA A 93 -21.17 -16.21 -1.67
C ALA A 93 -20.90 -17.53 -0.89
N LYS A 94 -20.97 -18.69 -1.57
CA LYS A 94 -20.62 -19.99 -0.99
C LYS A 94 -19.13 -20.32 -1.12
N THR A 95 -18.50 -19.83 -2.17
CA THR A 95 -17.09 -20.09 -2.46
C THR A 95 -16.20 -19.30 -1.52
N GLN A 96 -16.56 -18.04 -1.24
CA GLN A 96 -15.84 -17.19 -0.30
C GLN A 96 -16.45 -17.28 1.10
N GLU A 97 -15.67 -17.73 2.08
CA GLU A 97 -16.16 -17.87 3.46
C GLU A 97 -16.44 -16.50 4.11
N GLU A 98 -15.59 -15.50 3.85
CA GLU A 98 -15.70 -14.15 4.41
C GLU A 98 -15.42 -13.07 3.35
N LEU A 99 -16.28 -12.05 3.30
CA LEU A 99 -16.08 -10.83 2.52
C LEU A 99 -15.73 -9.68 3.45
N PHE A 100 -14.88 -8.78 2.98
CA PHE A 100 -14.35 -7.66 3.73
C PHE A 100 -14.82 -6.34 3.13
N VAL A 101 -14.96 -5.33 3.98
CA VAL A 101 -15.26 -3.96 3.54
C VAL A 101 -14.04 -3.08 3.80
N GLY A 102 -13.46 -2.58 2.73
CA GLY A 102 -12.43 -1.56 2.73
C GLY A 102 -13.06 -0.17 2.82
N PHE A 103 -12.34 0.79 3.39
CA PHE A 103 -12.80 2.18 3.44
C PHE A 103 -11.81 3.13 2.80
N GLU A 104 -12.34 4.16 2.15
CA GLU A 104 -11.55 5.17 1.44
C GLU A 104 -12.01 6.60 1.72
N ARG A 105 -11.15 7.54 1.30
CA ARG A 105 -11.33 9.01 1.34
C ARG A 105 -11.14 9.65 2.72
N SER A 106 -12.11 10.45 3.18
CA SER A 106 -11.88 11.46 4.21
C SER A 106 -12.25 10.97 5.61
N PHE A 107 -11.23 10.78 6.43
CA PHE A 107 -11.34 10.37 7.85
C PHE A 107 -11.34 11.57 8.82
N GLY A 108 -11.20 12.80 8.31
CA GLY A 108 -11.15 14.01 9.14
C GLY A 108 -10.06 13.94 10.21
N SER A 109 -10.45 14.06 11.48
CA SER A 109 -9.54 14.02 12.63
C SER A 109 -8.93 12.65 12.93
N LYS A 110 -9.41 11.57 12.29
CA LYS A 110 -8.86 10.21 12.41
C LYS A 110 -7.74 9.92 11.39
N HIS A 111 -7.41 10.91 10.56
CA HIS A 111 -6.21 10.91 9.73
C HIS A 111 -5.00 11.30 10.58
N VAL A 112 -4.07 10.38 10.77
CA VAL A 112 -2.97 10.50 11.74
C VAL A 112 -1.65 10.00 11.15
N SER A 113 -0.53 10.51 11.66
CA SER A 113 0.79 9.94 11.39
C SER A 113 1.13 8.86 12.44
N PRO A 114 2.09 7.97 12.16
CA PRO A 114 2.63 7.01 13.13
C PRO A 114 3.03 7.65 14.47
N ARG A 115 3.40 8.94 14.46
CA ARG A 115 3.76 9.71 15.65
C ARG A 115 2.58 10.19 16.48
N THR A 116 1.48 10.58 15.83
CA THR A 116 0.26 11.08 16.51
C THR A 116 -0.61 9.93 17.01
N LEU A 117 -0.34 8.69 16.61
CA LEU A 117 -1.07 7.49 16.99
C LEU A 117 -0.87 7.14 18.47
N ASN A 118 -1.76 7.67 19.30
CA ASN A 118 -1.77 7.48 20.75
C ASN A 118 -2.82 6.45 21.22
N ALA A 119 -2.80 6.11 22.52
CA ALA A 119 -3.76 5.19 23.13
C ALA A 119 -5.25 5.61 22.97
N ARG A 120 -5.53 6.89 22.75
CA ARG A 120 -6.89 7.41 22.47
C ARG A 120 -7.51 6.85 21.18
N HIS A 121 -6.69 6.29 20.30
CA HIS A 121 -7.12 5.72 19.04
C HIS A 121 -7.37 4.21 19.11
N LEU A 122 -7.16 3.57 20.26
CA LEU A 122 -7.41 2.13 20.42
C LEU A 122 -8.89 1.82 20.18
N GLY A 123 -9.16 0.81 19.36
CA GLY A 123 -10.51 0.39 18.98
C GLY A 123 -11.18 1.25 17.90
N ASN A 124 -10.53 2.36 17.49
CA ASN A 124 -11.04 3.26 16.46
C ASN A 124 -10.54 2.84 15.07
N LEU A 125 -11.33 3.19 14.05
CA LEU A 125 -10.88 3.18 12.67
C LEU A 125 -10.04 4.44 12.42
N VAL A 126 -8.80 4.25 11.99
CA VAL A 126 -7.86 5.34 11.72
C VAL A 126 -7.23 5.18 10.34
N CYS A 127 -6.79 6.31 9.79
CA CYS A 127 -6.06 6.35 8.55
C CYS A 127 -4.63 6.82 8.84
N VAL A 128 -3.65 5.96 8.57
CA VAL A 128 -2.22 6.19 8.83
C VAL A 128 -1.47 6.36 7.52
N GLU A 129 -0.74 7.45 7.41
CA GLU A 129 0.13 7.71 6.26
C GLU A 129 1.61 7.50 6.61
N GLY A 130 2.36 6.90 5.68
CA GLY A 130 3.80 6.81 5.82
C GLY A 130 4.49 6.13 4.64
N ILE A 131 5.76 5.80 4.86
CA ILE A 131 6.61 5.07 3.92
C ILE A 131 6.75 3.64 4.43
N VAL A 132 6.58 2.67 3.55
CA VAL A 132 6.81 1.26 3.87
C VAL A 132 8.31 1.03 4.03
N THR A 133 8.74 0.52 5.18
CA THR A 133 10.17 0.29 5.47
C THR A 133 10.56 -1.18 5.46
N LYS A 134 9.66 -2.04 5.94
CA LYS A 134 9.85 -3.49 5.99
C LYS A 134 8.57 -4.17 5.54
N CYS A 135 8.69 -5.07 4.58
CA CYS A 135 7.69 -6.10 4.31
C CYS A 135 8.24 -7.44 4.82
N SER A 136 7.40 -8.20 5.52
CA SER A 136 7.67 -9.61 5.81
C SER A 136 7.28 -10.47 4.60
N LEU A 137 7.79 -11.71 4.59
CA LEU A 137 7.37 -12.71 3.62
C LEU A 137 5.91 -13.07 3.86
N VAL A 138 5.18 -13.29 2.77
CA VAL A 138 3.81 -13.79 2.81
C VAL A 138 3.80 -15.18 3.43
N ARG A 139 2.92 -15.40 4.41
CA ARG A 139 2.75 -16.71 5.04
C ARG A 139 1.28 -17.09 5.09
N PRO A 140 0.93 -18.35 4.84
CA PRO A 140 -0.42 -18.82 5.08
C PRO A 140 -0.67 -18.91 6.59
N LYS A 141 -1.82 -18.37 7.01
CA LYS A 141 -2.37 -18.44 8.35
C LYS A 141 -3.65 -19.26 8.29
N VAL A 142 -3.77 -20.25 9.18
CA VAL A 142 -4.99 -21.07 9.26
C VAL A 142 -6.15 -20.18 9.76
N VAL A 143 -7.24 -20.14 8.99
CA VAL A 143 -8.49 -19.47 9.36
C VAL A 143 -9.39 -20.43 10.09
N ARG A 144 -9.63 -21.57 9.45
CA ARG A 144 -10.44 -22.66 9.96
C ARG A 144 -9.67 -23.94 9.74
N SER A 145 -9.16 -24.49 10.83
CA SER A 145 -8.73 -25.88 10.81
C SER A 145 -9.99 -26.74 10.89
N VAL A 146 -10.22 -27.62 9.91
CA VAL A 146 -11.28 -28.62 10.01
C VAL A 146 -10.76 -29.73 10.92
N HIS A 147 -10.90 -29.48 12.21
CA HIS A 147 -10.69 -30.43 13.31
C HIS A 147 -11.92 -30.41 14.19
N TYR A 148 -12.19 -31.51 14.87
CA TYR A 148 -13.33 -31.62 15.77
C TYR A 148 -13.20 -30.72 17.04
N SER A 149 -12.12 -29.93 17.22
CA SER A 149 -12.07 -28.76 18.14
C SER A 149 -10.77 -27.94 17.93
N ILE A 150 -10.46 -26.97 18.79
CA ILE A 150 -9.30 -26.05 18.80
C ILE A 150 -7.97 -26.80 19.03
N TYR A 151 -7.06 -26.85 18.03
CA TYR A 151 -5.86 -27.74 17.95
C TYR A 151 -5.78 -28.83 19.03
N PRO A 152 -6.76 -29.76 19.05
CA PRO A 152 -6.88 -30.75 20.08
C PRO A 152 -5.99 -31.89 19.58
N THR A 153 -4.95 -32.19 20.33
CA THR A 153 -4.19 -33.42 20.05
C THR A 153 -5.02 -34.67 20.37
N LYS A 154 -6.15 -34.50 21.07
CA LYS A 154 -7.05 -35.58 21.48
C LYS A 154 -8.52 -35.15 21.44
N ASP A 155 -9.40 -36.08 21.09
CA ASP A 155 -10.87 -35.96 21.23
C ASP A 155 -11.31 -35.94 22.70
N ASP A 156 -12.59 -35.63 22.95
CA ASP A 156 -13.24 -35.72 24.26
C ASP A 156 -13.12 -37.13 24.88
N ASP A 157 -12.98 -38.17 24.05
CA ASP A 157 -12.76 -39.57 24.43
C ASP A 157 -11.28 -39.97 24.54
N GLY A 158 -10.35 -39.02 24.32
CA GLY A 158 -8.90 -39.23 24.46
C GLY A 158 -8.18 -39.84 23.24
N ASN A 159 -8.88 -40.07 22.13
CA ASN A 159 -8.30 -40.57 20.87
C ASN A 159 -7.47 -39.48 20.18
N LEU A 160 -6.36 -39.86 19.55
CA LEU A 160 -5.52 -38.92 18.80
C LEU A 160 -6.23 -38.46 17.53
N LEU A 161 -6.34 -37.15 17.35
CA LEU A 161 -6.89 -36.55 16.13
C LEU A 161 -5.79 -36.39 15.08
N GLU A 162 -6.08 -36.79 13.84
CA GLU A 162 -5.23 -36.52 12.69
C GLU A 162 -5.74 -35.29 11.93
N THR A 163 -4.82 -34.39 11.61
CA THR A 163 -5.12 -33.15 10.92
C THR A 163 -5.10 -33.35 9.41
N GLU A 164 -6.26 -33.31 8.78
CA GLU A 164 -6.35 -33.24 7.31
C GLU A 164 -6.08 -31.82 6.82
N TYR A 165 -4.82 -31.53 6.50
CA TYR A 165 -4.40 -30.21 6.01
C TYR A 165 -5.11 -29.79 4.70
N GLY A 166 -5.48 -30.74 3.84
CA GLY A 166 -6.12 -30.47 2.55
C GLY A 166 -7.54 -29.88 2.63
N LEU A 167 -8.25 -30.10 3.73
CA LEU A 167 -9.60 -29.57 3.96
C LEU A 167 -9.61 -28.30 4.83
N CYS A 168 -8.44 -27.90 5.34
CA CYS A 168 -8.31 -26.71 6.15
C CYS A 168 -8.35 -25.46 5.26
N ALA A 169 -8.99 -24.40 5.77
CA ALA A 169 -9.00 -23.10 5.11
C ALA A 169 -7.81 -22.27 5.61
N TYR A 170 -7.03 -21.76 4.66
CA TYR A 170 -5.89 -20.89 4.90
C TYR A 170 -6.16 -19.51 4.33
N LYS A 171 -5.55 -18.49 4.94
CA LYS A 171 -5.49 -17.14 4.41
C LYS A 171 -4.07 -16.63 4.33
N ASP A 172 -3.79 -15.78 3.37
CA ASP A 172 -2.51 -15.12 3.31
C ASP A 172 -2.41 -14.05 4.40
N HIS A 173 -1.24 -13.98 5.02
CA HIS A 173 -0.92 -13.07 6.09
C HIS A 173 0.45 -12.45 5.84
N GLN A 174 0.52 -11.14 5.99
CA GLN A 174 1.75 -10.38 5.85
C GLN A 174 1.79 -9.26 6.89
N THR A 175 2.95 -9.08 7.53
CA THR A 175 3.22 -7.93 8.39
C THR A 175 4.10 -6.91 7.67
N VAL A 176 3.71 -5.64 7.74
CA VAL A 176 4.41 -4.52 7.12
C VAL A 176 4.65 -3.43 8.17
N SER A 177 5.84 -2.83 8.18
CA SER A 177 6.15 -1.70 9.08
C SER A 177 6.19 -0.39 8.30
N ILE A 178 5.37 0.57 8.72
CA ILE A 178 5.29 1.91 8.14
C ILE A 178 5.99 2.92 9.04
N GLN A 179 6.76 3.80 8.43
CA GLN A 179 7.45 4.91 9.09
C GLN A 179 6.86 6.26 8.67
N GLU A 180 6.89 7.23 9.57
CA GLU A 180 6.47 8.60 9.23
C GLU A 180 7.30 9.19 8.08
N MET A 181 6.66 10.02 7.26
CA MET A 181 7.36 10.70 6.16
C MET A 181 8.39 11.68 6.72
N PRO A 182 9.64 11.70 6.19
CA PRO A 182 10.69 12.56 6.69
C PRO A 182 10.34 14.05 6.53
N GLU A 183 9.57 14.41 5.50
CA GLU A 183 9.09 15.78 5.24
C GLU A 183 8.16 16.32 6.35
N LYS A 184 7.39 15.44 6.99
CA LYS A 184 6.45 15.77 8.08
C LYS A 184 7.08 15.55 9.46
N SER A 185 8.30 15.02 9.53
CA SER A 185 8.97 14.67 10.77
C SER A 185 9.67 15.88 11.38
N PRO A 186 9.54 16.15 12.69
CA PRO A 186 10.24 17.27 13.33
C PRO A 186 11.76 17.02 13.34
N ALA A 187 12.51 18.05 12.98
CA ALA A 187 13.97 17.99 12.92
C ALA A 187 14.56 17.62 14.31
N GLY A 188 15.48 16.66 14.31
CA GLY A 188 16.22 16.25 15.52
C GLY A 188 15.61 15.11 16.34
N GLN A 189 14.44 14.60 15.98
CA GLN A 189 13.87 13.40 16.61
C GLN A 189 13.92 12.18 15.70
N LEU A 190 14.02 10.99 16.30
CA LEU A 190 13.96 9.75 15.55
C LEU A 190 12.54 9.53 14.99
N PRO A 191 12.43 9.18 13.70
CA PRO A 191 11.14 8.89 13.09
C PRO A 191 10.48 7.67 13.72
N ARG A 192 9.19 7.79 14.07
CA ARG A 192 8.41 6.68 14.64
C ARG A 192 7.85 5.76 13.56
N SER A 193 7.72 4.47 13.91
CA SER A 193 7.14 3.44 13.06
C SER A 193 5.99 2.72 13.74
N VAL A 194 5.08 2.16 12.93
CA VAL A 194 3.93 1.37 13.36
C VAL A 194 3.90 0.08 12.55
N ASP A 195 3.59 -1.03 13.21
CA ASP A 195 3.41 -2.33 12.58
C ASP A 195 1.96 -2.51 12.13
N ILE A 196 1.81 -3.00 10.91
CA ILE A 196 0.55 -3.18 10.22
C ILE A 196 0.44 -4.64 9.77
N VAL A 197 -0.73 -5.21 9.99
CA VAL A 197 -1.07 -6.55 9.51
C VAL A 197 -1.96 -6.41 8.27
N LEU A 198 -1.53 -7.05 7.18
CA LEU A 198 -2.27 -7.23 5.94
C LEU A 198 -2.71 -8.69 5.87
N ASP A 199 -3.98 -8.91 5.55
CA ASP A 199 -4.56 -10.24 5.36
C ASP A 199 -5.22 -10.32 3.96
N ASN A 200 -5.32 -11.54 3.41
CA ASN A 200 -6.00 -11.84 2.13
C ASN A 200 -5.47 -10.99 0.95
N ASP A 201 -6.36 -10.42 0.15
CA ASP A 201 -6.08 -9.61 -1.05
C ASP A 201 -5.25 -8.35 -0.78
N LEU A 202 -5.02 -7.97 0.49
CA LEU A 202 -4.16 -6.82 0.81
C LEU A 202 -2.67 -7.18 0.81
N VAL A 203 -2.35 -8.46 0.79
CA VAL A 203 -0.98 -8.96 0.80
C VAL A 203 -0.28 -8.62 -0.52
N ASP A 204 0.99 -8.25 -0.44
CA ASP A 204 1.87 -7.88 -1.56
C ASP A 204 1.41 -6.65 -2.38
N LYS A 205 0.44 -5.87 -1.86
CA LYS A 205 0.01 -4.60 -2.48
C LYS A 205 1.05 -3.47 -2.37
N CYS A 206 2.01 -3.57 -1.46
CA CYS A 206 3.00 -2.53 -1.23
C CYS A 206 4.42 -3.07 -1.11
N LYS A 207 5.39 -2.32 -1.65
CA LYS A 207 6.81 -2.65 -1.60
C LYS A 207 7.55 -1.71 -0.64
N PRO A 208 8.67 -2.15 -0.04
CA PRO A 208 9.53 -1.26 0.73
C PRO A 208 9.97 -0.05 -0.10
N GLY A 209 9.76 1.16 0.43
CA GLY A 209 10.02 2.43 -0.25
C GLY A 209 8.75 3.14 -0.72
N ASP A 210 7.63 2.44 -0.83
CA ASP A 210 6.38 3.05 -1.29
C ASP A 210 5.78 4.00 -0.25
N ARG A 211 5.26 5.12 -0.74
CA ARG A 211 4.41 6.02 0.04
C ARG A 211 2.99 5.48 0.02
N VAL A 212 2.47 5.14 1.19
CA VAL A 212 1.16 4.50 1.32
C VAL A 212 0.32 5.18 2.39
N GLN A 213 -0.99 5.08 2.19
CA GLN A 213 -2.01 5.44 3.14
C GLN A 213 -2.78 4.18 3.50
N VAL A 214 -2.73 3.78 4.76
CA VAL A 214 -3.39 2.56 5.25
C VAL A 214 -4.55 2.95 6.14
N VAL A 215 -5.72 2.41 5.84
CA VAL A 215 -6.89 2.52 6.69
C VAL A 215 -7.03 1.22 7.47
N GLY A 216 -7.20 1.32 8.78
CA GLY A 216 -7.31 0.13 9.62
C GLY A 216 -7.76 0.40 11.04
N ILE A 217 -8.05 -0.68 11.75
CA ILE A 217 -8.41 -0.64 13.17
C ILE A 217 -7.13 -0.67 14.01
N TYR A 218 -6.98 0.28 14.91
CA TYR A 218 -5.83 0.28 15.83
C TYR A 218 -6.11 -0.60 17.05
N ARG A 219 -5.29 -1.64 17.23
CA ARG A 219 -5.48 -2.66 18.27
C ARG A 219 -4.19 -2.86 19.06
N CYS A 220 -4.34 -3.20 20.34
CA CYS A 220 -3.23 -3.69 21.15
C CYS A 220 -3.31 -5.21 21.30
N LEU A 221 -2.16 -5.87 21.20
CA LEU A 221 -2.00 -7.28 21.52
C LEU A 221 -1.28 -7.40 22.87
N PRO A 222 -1.87 -8.11 23.85
CA PRO A 222 -1.20 -8.38 25.10
C PRO A 222 -0.05 -9.36 24.88
N ASN A 223 1.13 -9.02 25.38
CA ASN A 223 2.26 -9.93 25.36
C ASN A 223 2.23 -10.79 26.63
N LYS A 224 1.81 -12.05 26.49
CA LYS A 224 1.81 -13.02 27.59
C LYS A 224 3.10 -13.82 27.54
N GLN A 225 3.98 -13.64 28.52
CA GLN A 225 5.12 -14.52 28.75
C GLN A 225 4.85 -15.33 30.03
N GLY A 226 4.36 -16.56 29.86
CA GLY A 226 3.98 -17.43 30.98
C GLY A 226 2.76 -16.92 31.76
N ALA A 227 2.80 -17.03 33.09
CA ALA A 227 1.69 -16.67 33.99
C ALA A 227 1.62 -15.16 34.34
N PHE A 228 2.62 -14.37 33.96
CA PHE A 228 2.65 -12.93 34.23
C PHE A 228 2.34 -12.14 32.96
N THR A 229 1.30 -11.30 33.02
CA THR A 229 1.00 -10.34 31.96
C THR A 229 1.73 -9.02 32.26
N SER A 230 2.62 -8.60 31.37
CA SER A 230 3.20 -7.26 31.46
C SER A 230 2.11 -6.22 31.18
N GLY A 231 2.14 -5.08 31.88
CA GLY A 231 1.26 -3.94 31.60
C GLY A 231 1.63 -3.17 30.32
N THR A 232 2.73 -3.55 29.65
CA THR A 232 3.13 -3.00 28.36
C THR A 232 2.53 -3.85 27.24
N PHE A 233 1.75 -3.19 26.37
CA PHE A 233 1.10 -3.85 25.24
C PHE A 233 1.77 -3.46 23.92
N ARG A 234 1.91 -4.42 23.01
CA ARG A 234 2.34 -4.14 21.64
C ARG A 234 1.15 -3.63 20.86
N THR A 235 1.30 -2.54 20.13
CA THR A 235 0.24 -2.00 19.28
C THR A 235 0.46 -2.42 17.83
N ILE A 236 -0.64 -2.71 17.15
CA ILE A 236 -0.68 -3.10 15.75
C ILE A 236 -1.87 -2.41 15.07
N LEU A 237 -1.75 -2.16 13.78
CA LEU A 237 -2.86 -1.73 12.94
C LEU A 237 -3.33 -2.93 12.11
N LEU A 238 -4.59 -3.31 12.22
CA LEU A 238 -5.20 -4.28 11.31
C LEU A 238 -5.69 -3.52 10.09
N ALA A 239 -5.08 -3.75 8.92
CA ALA A 239 -5.45 -3.03 7.71
C ALA A 239 -6.79 -3.53 7.16
N ASN A 240 -7.65 -2.59 6.81
CA ASN A 240 -8.85 -2.83 6.01
C ASN A 240 -8.62 -2.47 4.55
N ASN A 241 -7.82 -1.42 4.30
CA ASN A 241 -7.48 -1.01 2.94
C ASN A 241 -6.09 -0.38 2.89
N VAL A 242 -5.40 -0.55 1.76
CA VAL A 242 -4.08 0.01 1.48
C VAL A 242 -4.15 0.79 0.18
N ILE A 243 -3.91 2.10 0.27
CA ILE A 243 -3.91 3.01 -0.85
C ILE A 243 -2.46 3.43 -1.12
N LEU A 244 -1.93 3.05 -2.28
CA LEU A 244 -0.62 3.52 -2.72
C LEU A 244 -0.75 4.99 -3.15
N MET A 245 -0.08 5.91 -2.45
CA MET A 245 -0.03 7.31 -2.87
C MET A 245 0.97 7.53 -4.01
N ASN A 246 1.95 6.63 -4.10
CA ASN A 246 2.97 6.63 -5.15
C ASN A 246 2.55 5.83 -6.39
N LYS A 247 1.33 5.27 -6.42
CA LYS A 247 0.80 4.71 -7.66
C LYS A 247 0.85 5.87 -8.64
N GLU A 248 1.70 5.74 -9.66
CA GLU A 248 1.58 6.54 -10.85
C GLU A 248 0.10 6.54 -11.15
N VAL A 249 -0.55 7.68 -10.93
CA VAL A 249 -1.94 7.87 -11.31
C VAL A 249 -1.90 7.44 -12.75
N SER A 250 -2.45 6.26 -13.08
CA SER A 250 -2.68 5.89 -14.47
C SER A 250 -3.42 7.11 -14.98
N PRO A 251 -2.75 7.99 -15.74
CA PRO A 251 -3.32 9.30 -15.94
C PRO A 251 -4.63 8.98 -16.63
N GLN A 252 -5.73 9.53 -16.13
CA GLN A 252 -7.01 9.42 -16.83
C GLN A 252 -6.82 10.24 -18.10
N ILE A 253 -6.15 9.66 -19.09
CA ILE A 253 -5.71 10.32 -20.31
C ILE A 253 -6.98 10.50 -21.11
N SER A 254 -7.51 11.72 -21.08
CA SER A 254 -8.62 12.09 -21.95
C SER A 254 -8.15 12.09 -23.40
N THR A 255 -9.07 11.79 -24.31
CA THR A 255 -8.85 11.94 -25.76
C THR A 255 -8.42 13.37 -26.11
N ASP A 256 -8.87 14.36 -25.35
CA ASP A 256 -8.51 15.77 -25.53
C ASP A 256 -7.03 16.05 -25.23
N ASP A 257 -6.45 15.35 -24.24
CA ASP A 257 -5.05 15.54 -23.90
C ASP A 257 -4.14 14.97 -24.99
N VAL A 258 -4.51 13.81 -25.55
CA VAL A 258 -3.85 13.25 -26.73
C VAL A 258 -3.95 14.22 -27.92
N HIS A 259 -5.11 14.86 -28.12
CA HIS A 259 -5.27 15.87 -29.17
C HIS A 259 -4.38 17.10 -28.95
N LYS A 260 -4.28 17.61 -27.71
CA LYS A 260 -3.37 18.72 -27.38
C LYS A 260 -1.91 18.34 -27.64
N CYS A 261 -1.48 17.15 -27.23
CA CYS A 261 -0.12 16.65 -27.50
C CYS A 261 0.17 16.54 -29.01
N LYS A 262 -0.76 15.97 -29.78
CA LYS A 262 -0.65 15.89 -31.25
C LYS A 262 -0.62 17.27 -31.91
N LYS A 263 -1.42 18.21 -31.43
CA LYS A 263 -1.44 19.60 -31.93
C LYS A 263 -0.10 20.28 -31.64
N PHE A 264 0.41 20.14 -30.42
CA PHE A 264 1.71 20.70 -30.00
C PHE A 264 2.88 20.11 -30.80
N SER A 265 2.91 18.80 -31.01
CA SER A 265 3.94 18.12 -31.80
C SER A 265 3.99 18.58 -33.28
N LYS A 266 2.86 19.02 -33.85
CA LYS A 266 2.77 19.46 -35.25
C LYS A 266 3.05 20.96 -35.46
N GLN A 267 3.26 21.74 -34.39
CA GLN A 267 3.54 23.17 -34.53
C GLN A 267 4.94 23.38 -35.14
N LYS A 268 4.99 23.80 -36.41
CA LYS A 268 6.25 24.03 -37.15
C LYS A 268 7.04 25.26 -36.69
N ASN A 269 6.41 26.20 -35.99
CA ASN A 269 7.01 27.48 -35.60
C ASN A 269 7.83 27.42 -34.30
N VAL A 270 7.89 26.26 -33.62
CA VAL A 270 8.52 26.13 -32.31
C VAL A 270 9.43 24.92 -32.29
N ASP A 271 10.70 25.13 -31.93
CA ASP A 271 11.62 24.04 -31.59
C ASP A 271 11.16 23.36 -30.30
N VAL A 272 10.31 22.33 -30.43
CA VAL A 272 9.71 21.59 -29.31
C VAL A 272 10.77 21.14 -28.31
N PHE A 273 11.90 20.61 -28.79
CA PHE A 273 13.00 20.14 -27.95
C PHE A 273 13.62 21.27 -27.11
N LYS A 274 13.83 22.45 -27.71
CA LYS A 274 14.39 23.61 -27.01
C LYS A 274 13.39 24.19 -26.01
N MET A 275 12.10 24.20 -26.35
CA MET A 275 11.04 24.65 -25.46
C MET A 275 10.94 23.74 -24.22
N LEU A 276 10.87 22.42 -24.40
CA LEU A 276 10.83 21.46 -23.30
C LEU A 276 12.07 21.55 -22.40
N ALA A 277 13.26 21.66 -22.99
CA ALA A 277 14.50 21.78 -22.23
C ALA A 277 14.54 23.09 -21.40
N LYS A 278 13.99 24.19 -21.91
CA LYS A 278 13.87 25.45 -21.14
C LYS A 278 12.87 25.32 -19.99
N SER A 279 11.77 24.59 -20.20
CA SER A 279 10.73 24.38 -19.20
C SER A 279 11.14 23.46 -18.04
N LEU A 280 12.16 22.62 -18.20
CA LEU A 280 12.60 21.69 -17.14
C LEU A 280 13.08 22.40 -15.86
N ALA A 281 13.81 23.50 -16.01
CA ALA A 281 14.35 24.27 -14.88
C ALA A 281 14.33 25.77 -15.21
N PRO A 282 13.18 26.46 -15.12
CA PRO A 282 13.06 27.86 -15.51
C PRO A 282 13.83 28.80 -14.58
N SER A 283 14.00 28.43 -13.30
CA SER A 283 14.70 29.25 -12.30
C SER A 283 16.21 29.34 -12.51
N ILE A 284 16.79 28.46 -13.33
CA ILE A 284 18.24 28.46 -13.59
C ILE A 284 18.50 29.13 -14.94
N HIS A 285 19.23 30.24 -14.92
CA HIS A 285 19.63 30.92 -16.15
C HIS A 285 20.74 30.16 -16.88
N GLY A 286 20.68 30.09 -18.21
CA GLY A 286 21.71 29.44 -19.03
C GLY A 286 21.65 27.91 -19.07
N HIS A 287 22.81 27.29 -19.30
CA HIS A 287 23.01 25.84 -19.37
C HIS A 287 22.09 25.08 -20.35
N GLU A 288 21.84 25.63 -21.55
CA GLU A 288 20.90 25.05 -22.52
C GLU A 288 21.25 23.60 -22.90
N TYR A 289 22.54 23.29 -23.10
CA TYR A 289 22.99 21.94 -23.44
C TYR A 289 22.79 20.94 -22.31
N ILE A 290 23.05 21.35 -21.06
CA ILE A 290 22.88 20.47 -19.89
C ILE A 290 21.40 20.13 -19.71
N LYS A 291 20.50 21.11 -19.84
CA LYS A 291 19.05 20.87 -19.74
C LYS A 291 18.54 19.96 -20.85
N LYS A 292 19.04 20.13 -22.09
CA LYS A 292 18.75 19.23 -23.21
C LYS A 292 19.21 17.80 -22.92
N ALA A 293 20.42 17.62 -22.39
CA ALA A 293 20.93 16.30 -22.02
C ALA A 293 20.12 15.66 -20.89
N LEU A 294 19.76 16.42 -19.84
CA LEU A 294 18.90 15.96 -18.75
C LEU A 294 17.51 15.55 -19.25
N LEU A 295 16.95 16.26 -20.22
CA LEU A 295 15.68 15.87 -20.85
C LEU A 295 15.79 14.51 -21.57
N CYS A 296 16.87 14.28 -22.32
CA CYS A 296 17.12 12.97 -22.94
C CYS A 296 17.30 11.86 -21.90
N MET A 297 17.97 12.15 -20.78
CA MET A 297 18.10 11.21 -19.66
C MET A 297 16.75 10.86 -19.03
N LEU A 298 15.85 11.84 -18.88
CA LEU A 298 14.50 11.63 -18.34
C LEU A 298 13.60 10.80 -19.26
N LEU A 299 13.72 11.00 -20.58
CA LEU A 299 12.97 10.22 -21.58
C LEU A 299 13.48 8.79 -21.70
N GLY A 300 14.77 8.57 -21.43
CA GLY A 300 15.43 7.29 -21.68
C GLY A 300 15.63 7.01 -23.17
N GLY A 301 16.36 5.93 -23.46
CA GLY A 301 16.49 5.39 -24.81
C GLY A 301 15.68 4.10 -24.96
N VAL A 302 15.87 3.45 -26.11
CA VAL A 302 15.20 2.18 -26.42
C VAL A 302 16.19 1.03 -26.21
N GLU A 303 15.84 0.07 -25.36
CA GLU A 303 16.60 -1.16 -25.19
C GLU A 303 16.52 -2.01 -26.47
N LYS A 304 17.65 -2.55 -26.91
CA LYS A 304 17.71 -3.39 -28.12
C LYS A 304 18.06 -4.81 -27.75
N VAL A 305 17.14 -5.73 -28.06
CA VAL A 305 17.39 -7.17 -27.98
C VAL A 305 17.86 -7.65 -29.34
N LEU A 306 19.07 -8.18 -29.39
CA LEU A 306 19.65 -8.75 -30.59
C LEU A 306 19.09 -10.17 -30.83
N PRO A 307 19.11 -10.68 -32.07
CA PRO A 307 18.63 -12.04 -32.38
C PRO A 307 19.36 -13.16 -31.65
N ASN A 308 20.56 -12.88 -31.11
CA ASN A 308 21.37 -13.80 -30.33
C ASN A 308 21.02 -13.82 -28.82
N GLY A 309 19.98 -13.10 -28.40
CA GLY A 309 19.57 -13.00 -27.00
C GLY A 309 20.36 -12.00 -26.14
N THR A 310 21.38 -11.34 -26.70
CA THR A 310 22.11 -10.26 -26.00
C THR A 310 21.24 -9.00 -25.94
N ARG A 311 21.19 -8.36 -24.78
CA ARG A 311 20.47 -7.09 -24.56
C ARG A 311 21.44 -5.93 -24.49
N LEU A 312 21.16 -4.86 -25.22
CA LEU A 312 21.92 -3.60 -25.19
C LEU A 312 21.13 -2.55 -24.41
N ARG A 313 21.75 -2.00 -23.36
CA ARG A 313 21.18 -0.99 -22.48
C ARG A 313 20.76 0.27 -23.24
N GLY A 314 19.54 0.74 -23.00
CA GLY A 314 18.97 1.96 -23.58
C GLY A 314 19.17 3.24 -22.76
N ASP A 315 19.59 3.15 -21.49
CA ASP A 315 19.63 4.32 -20.61
C ASP A 315 20.88 5.18 -20.79
N ILE A 316 20.73 6.48 -20.49
CA ILE A 316 21.78 7.49 -20.58
C ILE A 316 22.22 7.87 -19.17
N ASN A 317 23.50 7.70 -18.87
CA ASN A 317 24.09 8.19 -17.62
C ASN A 317 24.79 9.53 -17.86
N ILE A 318 24.50 10.53 -17.02
CA ILE A 318 25.10 11.87 -17.10
C ILE A 318 25.89 12.16 -15.81
N LEU A 319 27.12 12.64 -15.98
CA LEU A 319 27.95 13.19 -14.90
C LEU A 319 28.11 14.70 -15.11
N LEU A 320 27.81 15.49 -14.08
CA LEU A 320 28.02 16.93 -14.08
C LEU A 320 29.28 17.26 -13.26
N ASN A 321 30.37 17.62 -13.95
CA ASN A 321 31.62 18.06 -13.32
C ASN A 321 31.85 19.57 -13.52
N GLY A 322 32.53 20.22 -12.57
CA GLY A 322 33.05 21.58 -12.68
C GLY A 322 33.01 22.35 -11.36
N ASP A 323 33.16 23.67 -11.44
CA ASP A 323 33.30 24.54 -10.26
C ASP A 323 32.09 24.56 -9.29
N PRO A 324 32.34 24.86 -8.00
CA PRO A 324 31.27 25.15 -7.06
C PRO A 324 30.45 26.37 -7.53
N SER A 325 29.22 26.50 -7.03
CA SER A 325 28.30 27.62 -7.33
C SER A 325 27.71 27.70 -8.74
N VAL A 326 27.88 26.67 -9.59
CA VAL A 326 27.27 26.58 -10.94
C VAL A 326 25.88 25.91 -10.94
N ALA A 327 25.12 26.03 -9.83
CA ALA A 327 23.77 25.46 -9.67
C ALA A 327 23.60 23.94 -9.96
N LYS A 328 24.69 23.14 -9.99
CA LYS A 328 24.65 21.71 -10.32
C LYS A 328 23.73 20.91 -9.40
N SER A 329 23.84 21.11 -8.09
CA SER A 329 22.99 20.42 -7.10
C SER A 329 21.52 20.79 -7.24
N GLN A 330 21.21 22.04 -7.66
CA GLN A 330 19.84 22.47 -7.90
C GLN A 330 19.26 21.81 -9.15
N LEU A 331 20.03 21.65 -10.22
CA LEU A 331 19.59 20.89 -11.41
C LEU A 331 19.21 19.45 -11.06
N LEU A 332 20.01 18.78 -10.23
CA LEU A 332 19.72 17.41 -9.79
C LEU A 332 18.44 17.35 -8.92
N LEU A 333 18.19 18.37 -8.11
CA LEU A 333 16.97 18.46 -7.30
C LEU A 333 15.70 18.65 -8.15
N TYR A 334 15.78 19.43 -9.23
CA TYR A 334 14.69 19.54 -10.20
C TYR A 334 14.33 18.19 -10.82
N VAL A 335 15.36 17.43 -11.24
CA VAL A 335 15.18 16.07 -11.77
C VAL A 335 14.56 15.14 -10.73
N LEU A 336 14.99 15.22 -9.46
CA LEU A 336 14.43 14.43 -8.36
C LEU A 336 12.92 14.62 -8.19
N HIS A 337 12.43 15.86 -8.30
CA HIS A 337 11.01 16.15 -8.12
C HIS A 337 10.18 15.94 -9.39
N SER A 338 10.82 15.96 -10.56
CA SER A 338 10.12 15.83 -11.84
C SER A 338 9.91 14.37 -12.24
N ALA A 339 10.87 13.49 -11.92
CA ALA A 339 10.79 12.08 -12.27
C ALA A 339 10.08 11.26 -11.17
N PRO A 340 9.15 10.37 -11.54
CA PRO A 340 8.32 9.63 -10.58
C PRO A 340 9.11 8.64 -9.71
N ARG A 341 10.33 8.25 -10.13
CA ARG A 341 11.15 7.21 -9.50
C ARG A 341 12.58 7.65 -9.23
N ALA A 342 12.74 8.91 -8.81
CA ALA A 342 14.04 9.46 -8.51
C ALA A 342 14.42 9.28 -7.04
N ILE A 343 15.66 8.84 -6.81
CA ILE A 343 16.22 8.74 -5.45
C ILE A 343 17.58 9.41 -5.40
N THR A 344 17.78 10.32 -4.44
CA THR A 344 19.08 10.95 -4.22
C THR A 344 19.95 10.14 -3.29
N THR A 345 21.24 10.09 -3.61
CA THR A 345 22.27 9.47 -2.79
C THR A 345 23.42 10.45 -2.61
N THR A 346 24.06 10.42 -1.43
CA THR A 346 25.25 11.25 -1.15
C THR A 346 26.48 10.37 -1.11
N GLY A 347 27.58 10.83 -1.73
CA GLY A 347 28.83 10.05 -1.82
C GLY A 347 29.48 9.73 -0.47
N ARG A 348 29.13 10.46 0.60
CA ARG A 348 29.68 10.23 1.95
C ARG A 348 28.97 9.12 2.73
N ARG A 349 27.67 8.86 2.44
CA ARG A 349 26.86 7.85 3.14
C ARG A 349 26.58 6.59 2.32
N SER A 350 27.05 6.54 1.09
CA SER A 350 26.87 5.39 0.20
C SER A 350 28.10 4.47 0.29
N SER A 351 27.89 3.23 0.73
CA SER A 351 28.86 2.16 0.56
C SER A 351 28.51 1.35 -0.69
N GLY A 352 29.49 0.75 -1.37
CA GLY A 352 29.23 -0.07 -2.57
C GLY A 352 28.27 -1.23 -2.33
N VAL A 353 28.28 -1.79 -1.11
CA VAL A 353 27.35 -2.85 -0.67
C VAL A 353 25.93 -2.29 -0.42
N GLY A 354 25.83 -1.06 0.11
CA GLY A 354 24.55 -0.37 0.33
C GLY A 354 23.94 0.25 -0.94
N LEU A 355 24.60 0.12 -2.09
CA LEU A 355 24.09 0.50 -3.41
C LEU A 355 23.86 -0.71 -4.31
N THR A 356 24.11 -1.94 -3.87
CA THR A 356 23.97 -3.13 -4.74
C THR A 356 23.01 -4.11 -4.08
N ALA A 357 23.51 -4.89 -3.15
CA ALA A 357 22.71 -5.81 -2.35
C ALA A 357 23.44 -6.07 -1.02
N ALA A 358 22.68 -6.16 0.07
CA ALA A 358 23.20 -6.49 1.39
C ALA A 358 22.49 -7.73 1.92
N VAL A 359 23.21 -8.64 2.57
CA VAL A 359 22.58 -9.80 3.24
C VAL A 359 22.18 -9.39 4.66
N ALA A 360 20.94 -9.64 5.03
CA ALA A 360 20.43 -9.43 6.38
C ALA A 360 19.74 -10.69 6.91
N THR A 361 19.78 -10.90 8.22
CA THR A 361 19.01 -11.97 8.88
C THR A 361 17.70 -11.42 9.40
N ASP A 362 16.58 -12.07 9.09
CA ASP A 362 15.30 -11.70 9.71
C ASP A 362 15.26 -12.13 11.18
N GLN A 363 14.75 -11.26 12.05
CA GLN A 363 14.81 -11.47 13.51
C GLN A 363 13.83 -12.53 14.00
N GLU A 364 12.71 -12.74 13.28
CA GLU A 364 11.70 -13.73 13.67
C GLU A 364 12.05 -15.15 13.21
N THR A 365 12.53 -15.32 11.97
CA THR A 365 12.85 -16.67 11.43
C THR A 365 14.31 -17.05 11.52
N ARG A 366 15.21 -16.08 11.76
CA ARG A 366 16.67 -16.24 11.62
C ARG A 366 17.13 -16.60 10.20
N ASP A 367 16.25 -16.52 9.21
CA ASP A 367 16.61 -16.76 7.81
C ASP A 367 17.43 -15.60 7.24
N ARG A 368 18.41 -15.95 6.39
CA ARG A 368 19.21 -14.98 5.64
C ARG A 368 18.44 -14.56 4.41
N ARG A 369 18.23 -13.25 4.27
CA ARG A 369 17.59 -12.61 3.11
C ARG A 369 18.53 -11.60 2.47
N VAL A 370 18.38 -11.42 1.17
CA VAL A 370 19.07 -10.35 0.44
C VAL A 370 18.18 -9.11 0.44
N ILE A 371 18.70 -8.02 0.99
CA ILE A 371 18.11 -6.69 0.89
C ILE A 371 18.68 -6.05 -0.37
N ALA A 372 17.84 -5.90 -1.38
CA ALA A 372 18.10 -5.02 -2.50
C ALA A 372 18.25 -3.58 -2.00
N SER A 373 19.36 -2.93 -2.34
CA SER A 373 19.57 -1.51 -2.00
C SER A 373 19.05 -0.60 -3.12
N LEU A 374 19.18 0.72 -2.92
CA LEU A 374 18.61 1.79 -3.74
C LEU A 374 18.41 1.55 -5.27
N PRO A 375 19.37 0.98 -6.04
CA PRO A 375 19.17 0.73 -7.48
C PRO A 375 18.64 -0.67 -7.85
N THR A 376 18.52 -1.61 -6.91
CA THR A 376 18.06 -3.00 -7.17
C THR A 376 16.61 -3.26 -6.76
N MET A 377 15.87 -2.23 -6.34
CA MET A 377 14.48 -2.37 -5.88
C MET A 377 13.51 -3.01 -6.89
N GLU A 378 13.87 -3.22 -8.16
CA GLU A 378 13.04 -3.97 -9.12
C GLU A 378 13.77 -4.86 -10.15
N CYS A 379 15.06 -5.20 -9.98
CA CYS A 379 15.70 -6.15 -10.90
C CYS A 379 16.11 -7.44 -10.17
N PRO A 380 15.44 -8.59 -10.39
CA PRO A 380 16.03 -9.88 -10.10
C PRO A 380 16.98 -10.20 -11.24
N GLU A 381 18.24 -9.78 -11.15
CA GLU A 381 19.39 -10.56 -11.62
C GLU A 381 20.72 -9.79 -11.46
N THR A 382 21.72 -10.57 -11.06
CA THR A 382 23.15 -10.29 -10.88
C THR A 382 23.73 -9.16 -11.72
N ILE A 383 24.55 -8.27 -11.12
CA ILE A 383 25.72 -7.65 -11.79
C ILE A 383 26.75 -7.08 -10.79
N TYR A 384 28.00 -7.16 -11.25
CA TYR A 384 29.29 -6.75 -10.70
C TYR A 384 29.46 -5.25 -10.38
N GLN A 385 30.37 -5.00 -9.43
CA GLN A 385 30.76 -3.71 -8.81
C GLN A 385 31.51 -2.75 -9.74
N GLN A 386 31.21 -1.44 -9.65
CA GLN A 386 32.19 -0.33 -9.51
C GLN A 386 31.55 0.89 -8.79
N PRO A 387 32.30 1.68 -7.98
CA PRO A 387 31.73 2.75 -7.15
C PRO A 387 31.94 4.15 -7.75
N THR A 388 30.86 4.87 -8.03
CA THR A 388 30.84 6.35 -8.10
C THR A 388 29.42 6.86 -7.85
N THR A 389 29.31 8.06 -7.28
CA THR A 389 28.04 8.73 -6.94
C THR A 389 27.12 8.78 -8.16
N THR A 390 26.05 7.98 -8.14
CA THR A 390 25.14 7.79 -9.27
C THR A 390 23.72 8.17 -8.86
N LEU A 391 23.07 9.00 -9.66
CA LEU A 391 21.62 9.15 -9.67
C LEU A 391 21.09 8.17 -10.72
N THR A 392 20.53 7.05 -10.27
CA THR A 392 19.85 6.09 -11.14
C THR A 392 18.38 6.46 -11.22
N LEU A 393 17.89 6.71 -12.43
CA LEU A 393 16.48 6.87 -12.75
C LEU A 393 16.06 5.73 -13.66
N GLN A 394 15.00 5.00 -13.30
CA GLN A 394 14.35 4.03 -14.18
C GLN A 394 13.10 4.68 -14.80
N PRO A 395 12.93 4.61 -16.14
CA PRO A 395 11.64 4.93 -16.77
C PRO A 395 10.65 3.77 -16.60
N LEU A 396 9.36 4.10 -16.74
CA LEU A 396 8.22 3.17 -16.71
C LEU A 396 8.48 1.95 -17.62
N CYS A 397 8.49 0.75 -17.04
CA CYS A 397 8.20 -0.47 -17.80
C CYS A 397 6.71 -0.44 -18.16
N GLN A 398 6.39 -0.09 -19.40
CA GLN A 398 5.10 -0.45 -19.98
C GLN A 398 5.11 -1.96 -20.22
N HIS A 399 4.23 -2.68 -19.53
CA HIS A 399 3.80 -4.02 -19.94
C HIS A 399 2.93 -3.93 -21.18
#